data_AF-A0A1N6YWX4-F1
#
_entry.id   AF-A0A1N6YWX4-F1
#
_cell.length_a   1.000
_cell.length_b   1.000
_cell.length_c   1.000
_cell.angle_alpha   90.00
_cell.angle_beta   90.00
_cell.angle_gamma   90.00
#
_symmetry.space_group_name_H-M   'P 1'
#
loop_
_entity.id
_entity.type
_entity.pdbx_description
1 polymer ?
#
loop_
_entity_poly.entity_id
_entity_poly.type
_entity_poly.pdbx_seq_one_letter_code
_entity_poly.pdbx_strand_id
1 'polypeptide(L)'
;MQKETEIKLRVSRETLAALREHPLLKKRNKSGWERHELMNQYFDTPERDLAGAKVALRLRRDGEEVIQTLKTRGQSIAGLSERNEYDWHLPKAKLDLKKLDGECWPEALAELDKKTLKAIFTTDFVRERAEIAWGRGKSKVVIEAALDLGHVVVGKQKEEICELELELREGEPAALLELAAELAATLPLMPCDISKAERGYRLHDANSYALSLPAPQLTAEMPLDDAFAALSWHLLGSSQRLAEQYRFNGHWRLLQDWVENLAELRALLSSLGQAAPRQSTHDLRVALDALLEDWRPLVQAGLDDEDVRKAAPEQFLEELQDPRWGQFSLNTSRWLLARSWAAERNTRGNRQGAAQLASWLPRLLGEESSSLQLQRYQQQPEDLAEQLPRIERIQAWLHHARHVLEIPEMDRLYGELNKLAQLANEPITEEALEARKQQAIAVYQNRAWKTLLRL
;
A
#
# COMPACT_ATOMS: atom_id res chain seq x y z
N MET A 1 -2.72 -28.45 3.36
CA MET A 1 -2.74 -27.07 2.82
C MET A 1 -3.82 -26.30 3.57
N GLN A 2 -3.43 -25.25 4.26
CA GLN A 2 -4.36 -24.27 4.84
C GLN A 2 -4.15 -22.93 4.13
N LYS A 3 -5.24 -22.18 3.97
CA LYS A 3 -5.21 -20.84 3.40
C LYS A 3 -5.31 -19.86 4.57
N GLU A 4 -4.22 -19.18 4.87
CA GLU A 4 -4.19 -18.14 5.91
C GLU A 4 -4.64 -16.82 5.31
N THR A 5 -5.54 -16.08 5.95
CA THR A 5 -5.86 -14.69 5.62
C THR A 5 -5.56 -13.81 6.82
N GLU A 6 -4.68 -12.82 6.65
CA GLU A 6 -4.20 -11.99 7.76
C GLU A 6 -3.96 -10.53 7.34
N ILE A 7 -3.92 -9.64 8.34
CA ILE A 7 -3.36 -8.29 8.21
C ILE A 7 -2.26 -8.09 9.25
N LYS A 8 -1.18 -7.40 8.86
CA LYS A 8 -0.09 -7.04 9.76
C LYS A 8 -0.04 -5.54 9.94
N LEU A 9 0.15 -5.14 11.18
CA LEU A 9 0.14 -3.76 11.63
C LEU A 9 1.40 -3.54 12.45
N ARG A 10 2.32 -2.72 11.96
CA ARG A 10 3.49 -2.31 12.74
C ARG A 10 3.03 -1.33 13.82
N VAL A 11 3.57 -1.49 15.01
CA VAL A 11 3.21 -0.70 16.19
C VAL A 11 4.46 -0.31 16.99
N SER A 12 4.33 0.69 17.84
CA SER A 12 5.32 0.95 18.90
C SER A 12 5.13 0.00 20.07
N ARG A 13 6.12 -0.08 20.96
CA ARG A 13 6.04 -0.92 22.17
C ARG A 13 4.92 -0.45 23.10
N GLU A 14 4.73 0.86 23.18
CA GLU A 14 3.67 1.53 23.92
C GLU A 14 2.30 1.11 23.37
N THR A 15 2.12 1.15 22.05
CA THR A 15 0.89 0.70 21.39
C THR A 15 0.67 -0.80 21.57
N LEU A 16 1.72 -1.62 21.52
CA LEU A 16 1.62 -3.07 21.76
C LEU A 16 1.12 -3.37 23.18
N ALA A 17 1.60 -2.63 24.18
CA ALA A 17 1.09 -2.71 25.54
C ALA A 17 -0.36 -2.22 25.65
N ALA A 18 -0.71 -1.12 24.98
CA ALA A 18 -2.06 -0.58 24.97
C ALA A 18 -3.08 -1.51 24.28
N LEU A 19 -2.67 -2.24 23.23
CA LEU A 19 -3.50 -3.24 22.55
C LEU A 19 -3.97 -4.34 23.51
N ARG A 20 -3.07 -4.84 24.37
CA ARG A 20 -3.41 -5.87 25.36
C ARG A 20 -4.58 -5.43 26.26
N GLU A 21 -4.60 -4.15 26.59
CA GLU A 21 -5.58 -3.55 27.49
C GLU A 21 -6.77 -2.90 26.77
N HIS A 22 -6.78 -2.90 25.44
CA HIS A 22 -7.77 -2.19 24.63
C HIS A 22 -9.19 -2.73 24.90
N PRO A 23 -10.20 -1.86 25.17
CA PRO A 23 -11.54 -2.31 25.54
C PRO A 23 -12.19 -3.26 24.53
N LEU A 24 -11.92 -3.04 23.23
CA LEU A 24 -12.45 -3.89 22.16
C LEU A 24 -11.90 -5.31 22.22
N LEU A 25 -10.59 -5.47 22.45
CA LEU A 25 -9.94 -6.77 22.54
C LEU A 25 -10.33 -7.45 23.86
N LYS A 26 -10.28 -6.74 24.99
CA LYS A 26 -10.72 -7.29 26.29
C LYS A 26 -12.15 -7.82 26.27
N LYS A 27 -13.07 -7.10 25.63
CA LYS A 27 -14.47 -7.53 25.54
C LYS A 27 -14.66 -8.81 24.70
N ARG A 28 -13.81 -9.00 23.69
CA ARG A 28 -13.90 -10.10 22.70
C ARG A 28 -12.93 -11.26 23.00
N ASN A 29 -11.96 -11.07 23.88
CA ASN A 29 -11.00 -12.06 24.35
C ASN A 29 -11.55 -12.81 25.57
N LYS A 30 -11.87 -14.10 25.42
CA LYS A 30 -12.38 -14.93 26.52
C LYS A 30 -11.33 -15.83 27.16
N SER A 31 -10.27 -16.18 26.44
CA SER A 31 -9.23 -17.13 26.88
C SER A 31 -8.04 -16.44 27.55
N GLY A 32 -7.92 -15.12 27.44
CA GLY A 32 -6.73 -14.39 27.87
C GLY A 32 -5.63 -14.40 26.81
N TRP A 33 -4.48 -13.83 27.16
CA TRP A 33 -3.30 -13.80 26.29
C TRP A 33 -2.35 -14.95 26.66
N GLU A 34 -1.97 -15.76 25.69
CA GLU A 34 -0.99 -16.83 25.82
C GLU A 34 0.37 -16.37 25.32
N ARG A 35 1.43 -16.54 26.11
CA ARG A 35 2.80 -16.12 25.76
C ARG A 35 3.60 -17.31 25.24
N HIS A 36 4.22 -17.13 24.07
CA HIS A 36 5.07 -18.09 23.38
C HIS A 36 6.40 -17.46 23.02
N GLU A 37 7.49 -18.21 23.18
CA GLU A 37 8.82 -17.79 22.71
C GLU A 37 9.13 -18.54 21.41
N LEU A 38 9.22 -17.81 20.31
CA LEU A 38 9.35 -18.36 18.97
C LEU A 38 10.72 -18.05 18.39
N MET A 39 11.49 -19.11 18.13
CA MET A 39 12.77 -19.02 17.42
C MET A 39 12.59 -19.62 16.03
N ASN A 40 12.84 -18.83 14.99
CA ASN A 40 12.66 -19.27 13.61
C ASN A 40 13.99 -19.16 12.87
N GLN A 41 14.36 -20.19 12.13
CA GLN A 41 15.50 -20.20 11.22
C GLN A 41 14.99 -20.37 9.79
N TYR A 42 15.31 -19.41 8.92
CA TYR A 42 14.92 -19.40 7.52
C TYR A 42 16.02 -19.96 6.64
N PHE A 43 15.62 -20.69 5.59
CA PHE A 43 16.50 -21.39 4.69
C PHE A 43 16.28 -20.94 3.25
N ASP A 44 17.36 -20.81 2.48
CA ASP A 44 17.33 -20.54 1.05
C ASP A 44 18.63 -21.04 0.40
N THR A 45 18.73 -20.98 -0.93
CA THR A 45 19.98 -21.17 -1.65
C THR A 45 20.87 -19.92 -1.55
N PRO A 46 22.19 -20.02 -1.80
CA PRO A 46 23.05 -18.84 -1.91
C PRO A 46 22.54 -17.80 -2.92
N GLU A 47 21.90 -18.26 -3.99
CA GLU A 47 21.30 -17.45 -5.06
C GLU A 47 19.91 -16.91 -4.71
N ARG A 48 19.31 -17.39 -3.60
CA ARG A 48 17.99 -17.02 -3.08
C ARG A 48 16.84 -17.39 -4.00
N ASP A 49 16.91 -18.59 -4.54
CA ASP A 49 15.91 -19.12 -5.48
C ASP A 49 14.51 -19.19 -4.83
N LEU A 50 14.41 -19.49 -3.53
CA LEU A 50 13.11 -19.52 -2.84
C LEU A 50 12.49 -18.12 -2.77
N ALA A 51 13.27 -17.12 -2.37
CA ALA A 51 12.80 -15.72 -2.37
C ALA A 51 12.37 -15.27 -3.77
N GLY A 52 13.15 -15.61 -4.82
CA GLY A 52 12.80 -15.31 -6.21
C GLY A 52 11.46 -15.93 -6.64
N ALA A 53 11.16 -17.14 -6.15
CA ALA A 53 9.89 -17.82 -6.34
C ALA A 53 8.77 -17.38 -5.36
N LYS A 54 9.02 -16.41 -4.48
CA LYS A 54 8.13 -15.96 -3.39
C LYS A 54 7.75 -17.09 -2.43
N VAL A 55 8.74 -17.87 -2.03
CA VAL A 55 8.62 -19.02 -1.13
C VAL A 55 9.47 -18.77 0.11
N ALA A 56 8.93 -19.07 1.28
CA ALA A 56 9.67 -19.01 2.53
C ALA A 56 9.66 -20.38 3.21
N LEU A 57 10.83 -20.94 3.45
CA LEU A 57 11.03 -22.18 4.19
C LEU A 57 11.68 -21.86 5.54
N ARG A 58 11.08 -22.34 6.63
CA ARG A 58 11.64 -22.17 7.98
C ARG A 58 11.53 -23.41 8.84
N LEU A 59 12.40 -23.48 9.84
CA LEU A 59 12.20 -24.26 11.06
C LEU A 59 11.84 -23.31 12.19
N ARG A 60 10.76 -23.59 12.90
CA ARG A 60 10.32 -22.90 14.10
C ARG A 60 10.51 -23.81 15.31
N ARG A 61 11.00 -23.25 16.41
CA ARG A 61 10.87 -23.82 17.75
C ARG A 61 9.81 -23.03 18.51
N ASP A 62 8.84 -23.74 19.07
CA ASP A 62 7.81 -23.21 19.96
C ASP A 62 7.81 -24.09 21.22
N GLY A 63 8.50 -23.63 22.26
CA GLY A 63 8.84 -24.47 23.40
C GLY A 63 9.67 -25.70 22.98
N GLU A 64 9.15 -26.90 23.25
CA GLU A 64 9.77 -28.17 22.87
C GLU A 64 9.41 -28.62 21.45
N GLU A 65 8.40 -28.01 20.84
CA GLU A 65 7.95 -28.38 19.50
C GLU A 65 8.87 -27.82 18.43
N VAL A 66 9.14 -28.64 17.41
CA VAL A 66 9.86 -28.22 16.21
C VAL A 66 8.92 -28.36 15.02
N ILE A 67 8.72 -27.27 14.29
CA ILE A 67 7.81 -27.21 13.16
C ILE A 67 8.59 -26.77 11.92
N GLN A 68 8.49 -27.52 10.83
CA GLN A 68 8.90 -27.07 9.51
C GLN A 68 7.70 -26.43 8.82
N THR A 69 7.87 -25.21 8.33
CA THR A 69 6.84 -24.49 7.59
C THR A 69 7.35 -24.14 6.19
N LEU A 70 6.56 -24.46 5.17
CA LEU A 70 6.72 -23.92 3.82
C LEU A 70 5.54 -22.99 3.52
N LYS A 71 5.83 -21.72 3.27
CA LYS A 71 4.86 -20.72 2.78
C LYS A 71 5.15 -20.47 1.31
N THR A 72 4.16 -20.63 0.43
CA THR A 72 4.32 -20.35 -1.00
C THR A 72 3.66 -19.04 -1.39
N ARG A 73 3.78 -18.66 -2.67
CA ARG A 73 3.29 -17.37 -3.20
C ARG A 73 1.85 -17.13 -2.74
N GLY A 74 1.68 -16.08 -1.94
CA GLY A 74 0.38 -15.52 -1.60
C GLY A 74 -0.08 -14.45 -2.58
N GLN A 75 -1.32 -14.01 -2.40
CA GLN A 75 -1.89 -12.82 -3.01
C GLN A 75 -2.15 -11.79 -1.90
N SER A 76 -1.89 -10.52 -2.19
CA SER A 76 -2.43 -9.43 -1.36
C SER A 76 -3.80 -9.09 -1.96
N ILE A 77 -4.87 -9.50 -1.27
CA ILE A 77 -6.25 -9.24 -1.70
C ILE A 77 -6.84 -8.25 -0.72
N ALA A 78 -7.22 -7.08 -1.21
CA ALA A 78 -7.80 -6.03 -0.39
C ALA A 78 -6.95 -5.60 0.83
N GLY A 79 -5.62 -5.57 0.67
CA GLY A 79 -4.68 -5.25 1.75
C GLY A 79 -4.52 -6.36 2.79
N LEU A 80 -5.08 -7.54 2.53
CA LEU A 80 -4.93 -8.75 3.34
C LEU A 80 -3.96 -9.70 2.67
N SER A 81 -3.05 -10.28 3.44
CA SER A 81 -2.15 -11.32 2.96
C SER A 81 -2.89 -12.65 2.97
N GLU A 82 -2.98 -13.30 1.81
CA GLU A 82 -3.55 -14.63 1.68
C GLU A 82 -2.54 -15.58 1.05
N ARG A 83 -2.21 -16.70 1.71
CA ARG A 83 -1.16 -17.63 1.23
C ARG A 83 -1.43 -19.07 1.62
N ASN A 84 -0.79 -19.98 0.89
CA ASN A 84 -0.78 -21.40 1.24
C ASN A 84 0.32 -21.68 2.26
N GLU A 85 -0.08 -22.35 3.34
CA GLU A 85 0.79 -22.83 4.42
C GLU A 85 0.83 -24.37 4.44
N TYR A 86 2.03 -24.91 4.64
CA TYR A 86 2.25 -26.33 4.92
C TYR A 86 3.15 -26.45 6.15
N ASP A 87 2.60 -27.06 7.21
CA ASP A 87 3.30 -27.27 8.47
C ASP A 87 3.51 -28.76 8.76
N TRP A 88 4.69 -29.08 9.28
CA TRP A 88 5.04 -30.44 9.70
C TRP A 88 5.77 -30.41 11.04
N HIS A 89 5.23 -31.10 12.04
CA HIS A 89 5.93 -31.35 13.30
C HIS A 89 7.08 -32.33 13.06
N LEU A 90 8.28 -31.96 13.52
CA LEU A 90 9.50 -32.72 13.36
C LEU A 90 10.04 -33.18 14.72
N PRO A 91 10.66 -34.37 14.80
CA PRO A 91 11.27 -34.85 16.04
C PRO A 91 12.60 -34.13 16.38
N LYS A 92 13.19 -33.41 15.43
CA LYS A 92 14.48 -32.72 15.57
C LYS A 92 14.49 -31.43 14.75
N ALA A 93 15.25 -30.44 15.20
CA ALA A 93 15.47 -29.17 14.51
C ALA A 93 16.40 -29.32 13.28
N LYS A 94 15.95 -30.10 12.29
CA LYS A 94 16.61 -30.27 10.99
C LYS A 94 15.55 -30.40 9.91
N LEU A 95 15.74 -29.71 8.78
CA LEU A 95 14.83 -29.81 7.63
C LEU A 95 14.64 -31.26 7.19
N ASP A 96 13.39 -31.65 6.97
CA ASP A 96 13.01 -32.88 6.29
C ASP A 96 12.67 -32.56 4.83
N LEU A 97 13.69 -32.67 3.97
CA LEU A 97 13.57 -32.35 2.55
C LEU A 97 12.64 -33.31 1.80
N LYS A 98 12.33 -34.49 2.37
CA LYS A 98 11.40 -35.45 1.73
C LYS A 98 9.96 -34.97 1.79
N LYS A 99 9.62 -34.12 2.77
CA LYS A 99 8.29 -33.50 2.90
C LYS A 99 8.07 -32.35 1.93
N LEU A 100 9.14 -31.87 1.29
CA LEU A 100 9.09 -30.84 0.27
C LEU A 100 8.90 -31.51 -1.10
N ASP A 101 7.75 -32.13 -1.34
CA ASP A 101 7.44 -32.86 -2.58
C ASP A 101 6.55 -32.03 -3.53
N GLY A 102 6.15 -32.62 -4.66
CA GLY A 102 5.40 -31.91 -5.71
C GLY A 102 4.02 -31.37 -5.29
N GLU A 103 3.45 -31.79 -4.15
CA GLU A 103 2.17 -31.26 -3.68
C GLU A 103 2.29 -29.86 -3.07
N CYS A 104 3.47 -29.51 -2.57
CA CYS A 104 3.74 -28.22 -1.90
C CYS A 104 4.86 -27.42 -2.56
N TRP A 105 5.75 -28.10 -3.28
CA TRP A 105 6.92 -27.50 -3.91
C TRP A 105 6.54 -26.83 -5.25
N PRO A 106 6.82 -25.53 -5.44
CA PRO A 106 6.44 -24.84 -6.66
C PRO A 106 7.14 -25.40 -7.91
N GLU A 107 6.41 -25.42 -9.03
CA GLU A 107 6.92 -25.85 -10.34
C GLU A 107 8.16 -25.05 -10.77
N ALA A 108 8.19 -23.74 -10.50
CA ALA A 108 9.34 -22.87 -10.79
C ALA A 108 10.64 -23.31 -10.08
N LEU A 109 10.54 -24.17 -9.07
CA LEU A 109 11.67 -24.71 -8.30
C LEU A 109 11.85 -26.22 -8.50
N ALA A 110 11.20 -26.83 -9.50
CA ALA A 110 11.19 -28.29 -9.69
C ALA A 110 12.61 -28.90 -9.78
N GLU A 111 13.52 -28.21 -10.47
CA GLU A 111 14.90 -28.64 -10.70
C GLU A 111 15.88 -28.21 -9.58
N LEU A 112 15.40 -27.56 -8.52
CA LEU A 112 16.26 -27.09 -7.43
C LEU A 112 16.86 -28.26 -6.66
N ASP A 113 18.20 -28.33 -6.56
CA ASP A 113 18.85 -29.25 -5.62
C ASP A 113 18.65 -28.75 -4.18
N LYS A 114 17.64 -29.31 -3.50
CA LYS A 114 17.29 -28.97 -2.11
C LYS A 114 18.44 -29.15 -1.11
N LYS A 115 19.53 -29.84 -1.47
CA LYS A 115 20.72 -29.95 -0.61
C LYS A 115 21.53 -28.65 -0.54
N THR A 116 21.31 -27.70 -1.46
CA THR A 116 21.98 -26.39 -1.45
C THR A 116 21.37 -25.43 -0.43
N LEU A 117 20.19 -25.74 0.11
CA LEU A 117 19.49 -24.94 1.11
C LEU A 117 20.33 -24.78 2.38
N LYS A 118 20.55 -23.53 2.78
CA LYS A 118 21.32 -23.14 3.97
C LYS A 118 20.54 -22.12 4.79
N ALA A 119 20.81 -22.09 6.09
CA ALA A 119 20.26 -21.06 6.96
C ALA A 119 20.77 -19.68 6.51
N ILE A 120 19.86 -18.73 6.29
CA ILE A 120 20.20 -17.39 5.78
C ILE A 120 19.96 -16.28 6.82
N PHE A 121 18.96 -16.43 7.68
CA PHE A 121 18.63 -15.50 8.77
C PHE A 121 17.72 -16.16 9.80
N THR A 122 17.54 -15.49 10.95
CA THR A 122 16.60 -15.92 11.99
C THR A 122 15.58 -14.84 12.31
N THR A 123 14.46 -15.23 12.91
CA THR A 123 13.54 -14.31 13.58
C THR A 123 13.23 -14.86 14.96
N ASP A 124 13.61 -14.10 15.99
CA ASP A 124 13.52 -14.49 17.39
C ASP A 124 12.62 -13.48 18.11
N PHE A 125 11.44 -13.93 18.51
CA PHE A 125 10.42 -13.04 19.10
C PHE A 125 9.52 -13.75 20.09
N VAL A 126 8.97 -12.97 21.01
CA VAL A 126 7.89 -13.37 21.89
C VAL A 126 6.58 -13.05 21.19
N ARG A 127 5.69 -14.04 21.10
CA ARG A 127 4.31 -13.87 20.66
C ARG A 127 3.38 -13.95 21.86
N GLU A 128 2.54 -12.94 22.03
CA GLU A 128 1.35 -13.07 22.86
C GLU A 128 0.14 -13.22 21.94
N ARG A 129 -0.59 -14.34 22.03
CA ARG A 129 -1.76 -14.58 21.18
C ARG A 129 -3.05 -14.70 21.98
N ALA A 130 -4.16 -14.31 21.37
CA ALA A 130 -5.49 -14.46 21.93
C ALA A 130 -6.53 -14.71 20.84
N GLU A 131 -7.55 -15.51 21.15
CA GLU A 131 -8.73 -15.65 20.30
C GLU A 131 -9.71 -14.50 20.57
N ILE A 132 -9.99 -13.71 19.53
CA ILE A 132 -10.91 -12.58 19.55
C ILE A 132 -12.19 -13.00 18.81
N ALA A 133 -13.27 -13.20 19.55
CA ALA A 133 -14.51 -13.74 19.00
C ALA A 133 -15.73 -12.86 19.31
N TRP A 134 -16.62 -12.72 18.32
CA TRP A 134 -17.91 -12.03 18.48
C TRP A 134 -18.96 -12.56 17.50
N GLY A 135 -20.24 -12.23 17.75
CA GLY A 135 -21.35 -12.57 16.86
C GLY A 135 -21.63 -11.48 15.84
N ARG A 136 -21.97 -11.88 14.60
CA ARG A 136 -22.43 -11.02 13.51
C ARG A 136 -23.76 -11.55 12.99
N GLY A 137 -24.88 -11.07 13.53
CA GLY A 137 -26.20 -11.62 13.23
C GLY A 137 -26.29 -13.09 13.64
N LYS A 138 -26.43 -14.01 12.66
CA LYS A 138 -26.46 -15.46 12.89
C LYS A 138 -25.09 -16.13 12.75
N SER A 139 -24.05 -15.42 12.31
CA SER A 139 -22.70 -15.97 12.17
C SER A 139 -21.79 -15.59 13.33
N LYS A 140 -20.70 -16.35 13.49
CA LYS A 140 -19.61 -16.08 14.42
C LYS A 140 -18.41 -15.59 13.62
N VAL A 141 -17.65 -14.66 14.20
CA VAL A 141 -16.33 -14.28 13.71
C VAL A 141 -15.31 -14.66 14.76
N VAL A 142 -14.20 -15.26 14.31
CA VAL A 142 -13.05 -15.62 15.14
C VAL A 142 -11.79 -15.14 14.46
N ILE A 143 -11.03 -14.31 15.17
CA ILE A 143 -9.72 -13.79 14.74
C ILE A 143 -8.71 -14.16 15.81
N GLU A 144 -7.57 -14.71 15.41
CA GLU A 144 -6.40 -14.77 16.29
C GLU A 144 -5.70 -13.40 16.24
N ALA A 145 -5.58 -12.73 17.37
CA ALA A 145 -4.71 -11.57 17.52
C ALA A 145 -3.38 -12.03 18.09
N ALA A 146 -2.28 -11.69 17.42
CA ALA A 146 -0.92 -11.98 17.87
C ALA A 146 -0.12 -10.68 18.00
N LEU A 147 0.41 -10.43 19.19
CA LEU A 147 1.32 -9.35 19.50
C LEU A 147 2.74 -9.90 19.49
N ASP A 148 3.54 -9.49 18.50
CA ASP A 148 4.89 -9.99 18.32
C ASP A 148 5.92 -8.92 18.72
N LEU A 149 6.86 -9.29 19.59
CA LEU A 149 7.97 -8.46 20.02
C LEU A 149 9.30 -9.22 19.96
N GLY A 150 10.24 -8.75 19.15
CA GLY A 150 11.55 -9.39 19.01
C GLY A 150 12.36 -8.82 17.86
N HIS A 151 13.09 -9.66 17.14
CA HIS A 151 13.99 -9.22 16.08
C HIS A 151 14.05 -10.19 14.90
N VAL A 152 14.23 -9.62 13.71
CA VAL A 152 14.84 -10.29 12.56
C VAL A 152 16.35 -10.13 12.67
N VAL A 153 17.13 -11.18 12.47
CA VAL A 153 18.59 -11.17 12.66
C VAL A 153 19.31 -11.76 11.45
N VAL A 154 20.27 -11.01 10.91
CA VAL A 154 21.18 -11.44 9.85
C VAL A 154 22.62 -11.13 10.26
N GLY A 155 23.36 -12.15 10.67
CA GLY A 155 24.73 -11.97 11.17
C GLY A 155 24.77 -11.01 12.36
N LYS A 156 25.34 -9.82 12.19
CA LYS A 156 25.39 -8.75 13.23
C LYS A 156 24.27 -7.72 13.10
N GLN A 157 23.53 -7.74 12.00
CA GLN A 157 22.43 -6.80 11.75
C GLN A 157 21.14 -7.33 12.37
N LYS A 158 20.32 -6.41 12.88
CA LYS A 158 19.00 -6.74 13.42
C LYS A 158 17.97 -5.67 13.06
N GLU A 159 16.75 -6.09 12.77
CA GLU A 159 15.57 -5.22 12.63
C GLU A 159 14.56 -5.62 13.71
N GLU A 160 13.98 -4.65 14.41
CA GLU A 160 12.96 -4.93 15.43
C GLU A 160 11.64 -5.42 14.81
N ILE A 161 11.07 -6.44 15.45
CA ILE A 161 9.70 -6.90 15.27
C ILE A 161 8.89 -6.30 16.42
N CYS A 162 7.94 -5.43 16.09
CA CYS A 162 6.94 -4.90 17.00
C CYS A 162 5.65 -4.72 16.19
N GLU A 163 4.77 -5.71 16.24
CA GLU A 163 3.61 -5.78 15.35
C GLU A 163 2.41 -6.50 15.97
N LEU A 164 1.23 -6.09 15.53
CA LEU A 164 -0.01 -6.81 15.67
C LEU A 164 -0.28 -7.56 14.36
N GLU A 165 -0.41 -8.88 14.44
CA GLU A 165 -0.99 -9.69 13.37
C GLU A 165 -2.42 -10.06 13.76
N LEU A 166 -3.38 -9.87 12.85
CA LEU A 166 -4.73 -10.40 12.98
C LEU A 166 -4.93 -11.45 11.89
N GLU A 167 -5.24 -12.68 12.28
CA GLU A 167 -5.44 -13.81 11.38
C GLU A 167 -6.88 -14.33 11.49
N LEU A 168 -7.55 -14.50 10.35
CA LEU A 168 -8.93 -14.99 10.31
C LEU A 168 -8.97 -16.50 10.55
N ARG A 169 -9.66 -16.93 11.61
CA ARG A 169 -9.92 -18.35 11.91
C ARG A 169 -11.32 -18.77 11.45
N GLU A 170 -12.31 -17.88 11.58
CA GLU A 170 -13.71 -18.12 11.19
C GLU A 170 -14.38 -16.79 10.81
N GLY A 171 -15.19 -16.78 9.75
CA GLY A 171 -15.95 -15.61 9.30
C GLY A 171 -15.49 -15.05 7.97
N GLU A 172 -15.87 -13.80 7.69
CA GLU A 172 -15.55 -13.11 6.42
C GLU A 172 -14.28 -12.25 6.55
N PRO A 173 -13.40 -12.19 5.53
CA PRO A 173 -12.18 -11.38 5.55
C PRO A 173 -12.40 -9.89 5.87
N ALA A 174 -13.56 -9.34 5.53
CA ALA A 174 -13.93 -7.97 5.86
C ALA A 174 -13.86 -7.68 7.39
N ALA A 175 -14.06 -8.70 8.23
CA ALA A 175 -13.97 -8.55 9.68
C ALA A 175 -12.56 -8.22 10.19
N LEU A 176 -11.51 -8.63 9.47
CA LEU A 176 -10.13 -8.25 9.80
C LEU A 176 -9.93 -6.75 9.65
N LEU A 177 -10.37 -6.19 8.52
CA LEU A 177 -10.25 -4.76 8.26
C LEU A 177 -11.16 -3.95 9.20
N GLU A 178 -12.37 -4.44 9.49
CA GLU A 178 -13.27 -3.82 10.49
C GLU A 178 -12.60 -3.73 11.86
N LEU A 179 -12.07 -4.85 12.38
CA LEU A 179 -11.37 -4.86 13.67
C LEU A 179 -10.13 -3.95 13.64
N ALA A 180 -9.29 -4.04 12.61
CA ALA A 180 -8.10 -3.21 12.48
C ALA A 180 -8.44 -1.72 12.48
N ALA A 181 -9.45 -1.29 11.71
CA ALA A 181 -9.88 0.10 11.64
C ALA A 181 -10.50 0.60 12.97
N GLU A 182 -11.25 -0.26 13.68
CA GLU A 182 -11.79 0.07 15.01
C GLU A 182 -10.65 0.29 16.03
N LEU A 183 -9.59 -0.51 15.98
CA LEU A 183 -8.41 -0.33 16.84
C LEU A 183 -7.61 0.92 16.44
N ALA A 184 -7.44 1.15 15.13
CA ALA A 184 -6.71 2.28 14.59
C ALA A 184 -7.40 3.63 14.85
N ALA A 185 -8.65 3.64 15.30
CA ALA A 185 -9.33 4.87 15.68
C ALA A 185 -8.75 5.52 16.94
N THR A 186 -8.05 4.76 17.78
CA THR A 186 -7.47 5.26 19.04
C THR A 186 -6.01 4.88 19.23
N LEU A 187 -5.47 3.99 18.39
CA LEU A 187 -4.10 3.49 18.50
C LEU A 187 -3.34 3.66 17.17
N PRO A 188 -2.07 4.05 17.19
CA PRO A 188 -1.23 4.15 15.99
C PRO A 188 -0.91 2.76 15.43
N LEU A 189 -1.59 2.37 14.35
CA LEU A 189 -1.44 1.06 13.69
C LEU A 189 -1.07 1.27 12.23
N MET A 190 0.19 1.03 11.86
CA MET A 190 0.65 1.20 10.48
C MET A 190 0.48 -0.11 9.69
N PRO A 191 -0.38 -0.18 8.65
CA PRO A 191 -0.46 -1.35 7.78
C PRO A 191 0.88 -1.65 7.10
N CYS A 192 1.28 -2.91 7.13
CA CYS A 192 2.58 -3.35 6.66
C CYS A 192 2.44 -4.64 5.84
N ASP A 193 2.59 -4.55 4.52
CA ASP A 193 2.43 -5.69 3.60
C ASP A 193 3.70 -6.55 3.48
N ILE A 194 4.79 -6.21 4.18
CA ILE A 194 6.03 -7.00 4.18
C ILE A 194 6.00 -8.10 5.25
N SER A 195 6.33 -9.33 4.87
CA SER A 195 6.46 -10.45 5.80
C SER A 195 7.75 -10.38 6.64
N LYS A 196 7.79 -11.11 7.78
CA LYS A 196 9.04 -11.29 8.55
C LYS A 196 10.18 -11.87 7.69
N ALA A 197 9.84 -12.75 6.75
CA ALA A 197 10.78 -13.34 5.81
C ALA A 197 11.35 -12.29 4.86
N GLU A 198 10.50 -11.47 4.22
CA GLU A 198 10.95 -10.37 3.36
C GLU A 198 11.80 -9.35 4.09
N ARG A 199 11.53 -9.06 5.38
CA ARG A 199 12.43 -8.24 6.21
C ARG A 199 13.80 -8.90 6.40
N GLY A 200 13.83 -10.21 6.60
CA GLY A 200 15.08 -10.99 6.69
C GLY A 200 15.88 -10.93 5.40
N TYR A 201 15.23 -11.07 4.25
CA TYR A 201 15.88 -10.89 2.96
C TYR A 201 16.38 -9.46 2.75
N ARG A 202 15.57 -8.44 3.08
CA ARG A 202 15.96 -7.02 2.99
C ARG A 202 17.16 -6.69 3.87
N LEU A 203 17.21 -7.27 5.07
CA LEU A 203 18.33 -7.09 6.01
C LEU A 203 19.58 -7.86 5.56
N HIS A 204 19.40 -8.95 4.82
CA HIS A 204 20.50 -9.71 4.22
C HIS A 204 21.06 -9.03 2.97
N ASP A 205 20.21 -8.42 2.16
CA ASP A 205 20.56 -7.64 0.97
C ASP A 205 19.51 -6.53 0.77
N ALA A 206 19.95 -5.29 0.89
CA ALA A 206 19.08 -4.12 0.76
C ALA A 206 18.35 -4.05 -0.60
N ASN A 207 18.91 -4.66 -1.65
CA ASN A 207 18.31 -4.68 -2.99
C ASN A 207 17.19 -5.71 -3.14
N SER A 208 16.99 -6.61 -2.18
CA SER A 208 15.95 -7.64 -2.28
C SER A 208 14.55 -7.12 -2.01
N TYR A 209 14.41 -5.89 -1.50
CA TYR A 209 13.12 -5.29 -1.21
C TYR A 209 12.46 -4.79 -2.50
N ALA A 210 11.43 -5.49 -2.95
CA ALA A 210 10.60 -5.02 -4.04
C ALA A 210 9.76 -3.82 -3.58
N LEU A 211 10.14 -2.62 -4.02
CA LEU A 211 9.36 -1.40 -3.79
C LEU A 211 8.06 -1.38 -4.61
N SER A 212 8.16 -1.76 -5.88
CA SER A 212 7.06 -1.66 -6.84
C SER A 212 6.13 -2.87 -6.75
N LEU A 213 4.84 -2.59 -6.59
CA LEU A 213 3.78 -3.56 -6.83
C LEU A 213 3.53 -3.67 -8.34
N PRO A 214 3.13 -4.85 -8.85
CA PRO A 214 2.68 -4.98 -10.24
C PRO A 214 1.59 -3.94 -10.55
N ALA A 215 1.82 -3.12 -11.57
CA ALA A 215 0.82 -2.17 -12.02
C ALA A 215 -0.42 -2.92 -12.56
N PRO A 216 -1.64 -2.45 -12.26
CA PRO A 216 -2.85 -3.07 -12.78
C PRO A 216 -2.90 -2.92 -14.29
N GLN A 217 -3.27 -4.01 -14.98
CA GLN A 217 -3.45 -3.97 -16.43
C GLN A 217 -4.85 -3.48 -16.77
N LEU A 218 -4.93 -2.21 -17.18
CA LEU A 218 -6.19 -1.60 -17.62
C LEU A 218 -6.41 -1.86 -19.11
N THR A 219 -7.65 -2.17 -19.48
CA THR A 219 -8.09 -2.33 -20.87
C THR A 219 -9.10 -1.27 -21.26
N ALA A 220 -9.25 -1.05 -22.57
CA ALA A 220 -10.19 -0.10 -23.14
C ALA A 220 -11.65 -0.40 -22.73
N GLU A 221 -12.00 -1.68 -22.61
CA GLU A 221 -13.33 -2.18 -22.30
C GLU A 221 -13.60 -2.27 -20.79
N MET A 222 -12.59 -2.08 -19.94
CA MET A 222 -12.72 -2.15 -18.49
C MET A 222 -13.71 -1.08 -18.00
N PRO A 223 -14.72 -1.45 -17.19
CA PRO A 223 -15.61 -0.47 -16.57
C PRO A 223 -14.84 0.47 -15.63
N LEU A 224 -15.27 1.74 -15.55
CA LEU A 224 -14.70 2.73 -14.65
C LEU A 224 -14.56 2.21 -13.22
N ASP A 225 -15.61 1.57 -12.68
CA ASP A 225 -15.57 1.10 -11.30
C ASP A 225 -14.46 0.07 -11.05
N ASP A 226 -14.17 -0.79 -12.02
CA ASP A 226 -13.16 -1.83 -11.90
C ASP A 226 -11.76 -1.24 -12.08
N ALA A 227 -11.59 -0.34 -13.04
CA ALA A 227 -10.35 0.40 -13.24
C ALA A 227 -9.99 1.24 -12.01
N PHE A 228 -10.96 2.00 -11.49
CA PHE A 228 -10.80 2.81 -10.29
C PHE A 228 -10.44 1.95 -9.07
N ALA A 229 -11.11 0.81 -8.88
CA ALA A 229 -10.81 -0.11 -7.78
C ALA A 229 -9.38 -0.67 -7.89
N ALA A 230 -8.98 -1.11 -9.08
CA ALA A 230 -7.65 -1.66 -9.33
C ALA A 230 -6.55 -0.62 -9.07
N LEU A 231 -6.74 0.61 -9.54
CA LEU A 231 -5.81 1.72 -9.31
C LEU A 231 -5.75 2.13 -7.85
N SER A 232 -6.89 2.22 -7.18
CA SER A 232 -6.92 2.62 -5.76
C SER A 232 -6.25 1.59 -4.87
N TRP A 233 -6.44 0.29 -5.14
CA TRP A 233 -5.72 -0.78 -4.44
C TRP A 233 -4.21 -0.73 -4.70
N HIS A 234 -3.82 -0.50 -5.96
CA HIS A 234 -2.41 -0.36 -6.33
C HIS A 234 -1.76 0.83 -5.61
N LEU A 235 -2.38 2.01 -5.63
CA LEU A 235 -1.86 3.20 -4.98
C LEU A 235 -1.80 3.03 -3.46
N LEU A 236 -2.86 2.50 -2.82
CA LEU A 236 -2.87 2.26 -1.37
C LEU A 236 -1.77 1.28 -0.95
N GLY A 237 -1.61 0.16 -1.67
CA GLY A 237 -0.54 -0.82 -1.38
C GLY A 237 0.86 -0.24 -1.62
N SER A 238 1.04 0.53 -2.70
CA SER A 238 2.30 1.23 -2.98
C SER A 238 2.66 2.22 -1.88
N SER A 239 1.67 2.97 -1.37
CA SER A 239 1.84 3.88 -0.24
C SER A 239 2.34 3.15 1.01
N GLN A 240 1.77 1.99 1.34
CA GLN A 240 2.19 1.18 2.49
C GLN A 240 3.63 0.66 2.34
N ARG A 241 4.04 0.23 1.14
CA ARG A 241 5.41 -0.22 0.87
C ARG A 241 6.42 0.94 0.93
N LEU A 242 6.07 2.09 0.35
CA LEU A 242 6.88 3.30 0.40
C LEU A 242 7.10 3.77 1.83
N ALA A 243 6.02 3.83 2.63
CA ALA A 243 6.08 4.19 4.03
C ALA A 243 6.96 3.22 4.84
N GLU A 244 6.82 1.90 4.66
CA GLU A 244 7.64 0.90 5.36
C GLU A 244 9.12 0.99 4.96
N GLN A 245 9.42 1.27 3.69
CA GLN A 245 10.80 1.41 3.25
C GLN A 245 11.43 2.74 3.71
N TYR A 246 10.67 3.84 3.66
CA TYR A 246 11.14 5.13 4.16
C TYR A 246 11.42 5.07 5.67
N ARG A 247 10.52 4.45 6.45
CA ARG A 247 10.76 4.13 7.87
C ARG A 247 12.05 3.32 8.08
N PHE A 248 12.35 2.38 7.18
CA PHE A 248 13.49 1.47 7.32
C PHE A 248 14.84 2.15 7.05
N ASN A 249 14.96 3.01 6.05
CA ASN A 249 16.26 3.56 5.62
C ASN A 249 16.33 5.09 5.49
N GLY A 250 15.22 5.81 5.63
CA GLY A 250 15.16 7.27 5.58
C GLY A 250 15.57 7.89 4.24
N HIS A 251 15.68 7.12 3.15
CA HIS A 251 16.10 7.67 1.86
C HIS A 251 15.07 8.69 1.36
N TRP A 252 15.51 9.94 1.18
CA TRP A 252 14.66 11.07 0.83
C TRP A 252 13.72 10.81 -0.35
N ARG A 253 14.21 10.16 -1.42
CA ARG A 253 13.41 9.87 -2.61
C ARG A 253 12.16 9.05 -2.29
N LEU A 254 12.22 8.16 -1.29
CA LEU A 254 11.05 7.36 -0.88
C LEU A 254 9.95 8.23 -0.25
N LEU A 255 10.33 9.28 0.48
CA LEU A 255 9.35 10.23 1.01
C LEU A 255 8.71 11.05 -0.12
N GLN A 256 9.52 11.47 -1.10
CA GLN A 256 9.00 12.15 -2.29
C GLN A 256 8.00 11.26 -3.02
N ASP A 257 8.38 10.00 -3.31
CA ASP A 257 7.53 9.01 -3.96
C ASP A 257 6.26 8.74 -3.14
N TRP A 258 6.35 8.69 -1.80
CA TRP A 258 5.20 8.50 -0.93
C TRP A 258 4.20 9.66 -1.02
N VAL A 259 4.68 10.91 -0.95
CA VAL A 259 3.84 12.11 -1.08
C VAL A 259 3.23 12.22 -2.48
N GLU A 260 4.01 11.94 -3.54
CA GLU A 260 3.52 11.85 -4.92
C GLU A 260 2.39 10.80 -5.03
N ASN A 261 2.56 9.63 -4.42
CA ASN A 261 1.57 8.56 -4.42
C ASN A 261 0.28 8.93 -3.66
N LEU A 262 0.37 9.62 -2.52
CA LEU A 262 -0.79 10.15 -1.80
C LEU A 262 -1.55 11.19 -2.62
N ALA A 263 -0.82 12.08 -3.31
CA ALA A 263 -1.40 13.08 -4.19
C ALA A 263 -2.16 12.43 -5.35
N GLU A 264 -1.59 11.38 -5.95
CA GLU A 264 -2.24 10.62 -7.02
C GLU A 264 -3.52 9.92 -6.55
N LEU A 265 -3.49 9.29 -5.36
CA LEU A 265 -4.68 8.68 -4.76
C LEU A 265 -5.77 9.73 -4.48
N ARG A 266 -5.39 10.92 -3.99
CA ARG A 266 -6.29 12.05 -3.75
C ARG A 266 -6.91 12.59 -5.03
N ALA A 267 -6.13 12.65 -6.11
CA ALA A 267 -6.58 13.05 -7.43
C ALA A 267 -7.56 12.02 -8.01
N LEU A 268 -7.22 10.73 -7.94
CA LEU A 268 -8.07 9.64 -8.41
C LEU A 268 -9.44 9.66 -7.71
N LEU A 269 -9.49 9.80 -6.38
CA LEU A 269 -10.74 9.92 -5.61
C LEU A 269 -11.60 11.11 -6.07
N SER A 270 -10.98 12.18 -6.54
CA SER A 270 -11.69 13.38 -7.02
C SER A 270 -12.29 13.23 -8.41
N SER A 271 -11.77 12.30 -9.22
CA SER A 271 -12.30 12.04 -10.56
C SER A 271 -13.67 11.34 -10.55
N LEU A 272 -14.09 10.79 -9.41
CA LEU A 272 -15.39 10.13 -9.27
C LEU A 272 -16.56 11.11 -9.13
N GLY A 273 -16.37 12.43 -9.28
CA GLY A 273 -17.40 13.43 -8.98
C GLY A 273 -18.77 13.22 -9.67
N GLN A 274 -18.80 12.62 -10.86
CA GLN A 274 -20.04 12.26 -11.57
C GLN A 274 -20.45 10.78 -11.40
N ALA A 275 -19.53 9.95 -10.90
CA ALA A 275 -19.68 8.51 -10.76
C ALA A 275 -19.99 8.05 -9.34
N ALA A 276 -19.70 8.86 -8.31
CA ALA A 276 -19.89 8.54 -6.90
C ALA A 276 -20.56 9.69 -6.14
N PRO A 277 -21.39 9.40 -5.11
CA PRO A 277 -21.90 10.43 -4.22
C PRO A 277 -20.75 11.15 -3.50
N ARG A 278 -20.79 12.48 -3.39
CA ARG A 278 -19.71 13.25 -2.74
C ARG A 278 -19.43 12.82 -1.30
N GLN A 279 -20.47 12.40 -0.59
CA GLN A 279 -20.36 11.93 0.79
C GLN A 279 -19.56 10.63 0.89
N SER A 280 -19.65 9.74 -0.12
CA SER A 280 -18.95 8.45 -0.06
C SER A 280 -17.44 8.60 -0.14
N THR A 281 -16.90 9.71 -0.67
CA THR A 281 -15.45 9.97 -0.74
C THR A 281 -14.97 11.04 0.24
N HIS A 282 -15.87 11.63 1.04
CA HIS A 282 -15.56 12.82 1.84
C HIS A 282 -14.44 12.58 2.84
N ASP A 283 -14.62 11.61 3.74
CA ASP A 283 -13.69 11.37 4.84
C ASP A 283 -12.29 10.97 4.33
N LEU A 284 -12.23 10.18 3.24
CA LEU A 284 -10.97 9.78 2.62
C LEU A 284 -10.24 10.98 2.00
N ARG A 285 -10.98 11.89 1.34
CA ARG A 285 -10.40 13.12 0.78
C ARG A 285 -9.88 14.04 1.87
N VAL A 286 -10.63 14.22 2.96
CA VAL A 286 -10.23 15.04 4.11
C VAL A 286 -8.96 14.49 4.76
N ALA A 287 -8.88 13.17 4.97
CA ALA A 287 -7.70 12.55 5.56
C ALA A 287 -6.45 12.70 4.66
N LEU A 288 -6.60 12.52 3.35
CA LEU A 288 -5.52 12.77 2.39
C LEU A 288 -5.12 14.23 2.30
N ASP A 289 -6.09 15.16 2.34
CA ASP A 289 -5.80 16.60 2.35
C ASP A 289 -4.95 16.97 3.56
N ALA A 290 -5.30 16.47 4.76
CA ALA A 290 -4.52 16.72 5.97
C ALA A 290 -3.09 16.18 5.89
N LEU A 291 -2.90 14.96 5.36
CA LEU A 291 -1.55 14.41 5.13
C LEU A 291 -0.77 15.24 4.12
N LEU A 292 -1.39 15.62 3.00
CA LEU A 292 -0.72 16.39 1.95
C LEU A 292 -0.41 17.82 2.39
N GLU A 293 -1.23 18.44 3.23
CA GLU A 293 -1.02 19.77 3.79
C GLU A 293 0.26 19.82 4.64
N ASP A 294 0.56 18.77 5.40
CA ASP A 294 1.77 18.69 6.22
C ASP A 294 3.00 18.24 5.41
N TRP A 295 2.84 17.18 4.60
CA TRP A 295 3.97 16.48 3.98
C TRP A 295 4.45 17.10 2.66
N ARG A 296 3.56 17.74 1.88
CA ARG A 296 3.95 18.36 0.61
C ARG A 296 4.87 19.56 0.82
N PRO A 297 4.59 20.52 1.72
CA PRO A 297 5.51 21.63 1.97
C PRO A 297 6.87 21.16 2.49
N LEU A 298 6.89 20.10 3.32
CA LEU A 298 8.13 19.50 3.81
C LEU A 298 8.97 18.94 2.65
N VAL A 299 8.35 18.19 1.73
CA VAL A 299 9.03 17.66 0.54
C VAL A 299 9.53 18.78 -0.37
N GLN A 300 8.75 19.85 -0.54
CA GLN A 300 9.16 21.02 -1.33
C GLN A 300 10.36 21.73 -0.70
N ALA A 301 10.32 22.00 0.62
CA ALA A 301 11.42 22.64 1.33
C ALA A 301 12.71 21.80 1.26
N GLY A 302 12.59 20.47 1.38
CA GLY A 302 13.73 19.57 1.28
C GLY A 302 14.35 19.41 -0.12
N LEU A 303 13.79 20.02 -1.17
CA LEU A 303 14.44 20.07 -2.49
C LEU A 303 15.74 20.86 -2.44
N ASP A 304 15.72 22.00 -1.73
CA ASP A 304 16.85 22.94 -1.64
C ASP A 304 17.50 22.97 -0.25
N ASP A 305 16.87 22.37 0.77
CA ASP A 305 17.35 22.35 2.15
C ASP A 305 17.78 20.94 2.61
N GLU A 306 19.07 20.76 2.91
CA GLU A 306 19.60 19.49 3.43
C GLU A 306 19.22 19.21 4.89
N ASP A 307 19.05 20.24 5.71
CA ASP A 307 18.70 20.08 7.12
C ASP A 307 17.25 19.61 7.27
N VAL A 308 16.34 20.11 6.40
CA VAL A 308 14.97 19.56 6.28
C VAL A 308 15.01 18.07 5.95
N ARG A 309 15.84 17.65 4.98
CA ARG A 309 15.98 16.23 4.60
C ARG A 309 16.51 15.36 5.73
N LYS A 310 17.43 15.88 6.55
CA LYS A 310 18.00 15.17 7.71
C LYS A 310 17.01 15.03 8.86
N ALA A 311 16.12 16.01 9.06
CA ALA A 311 15.10 15.99 10.10
C ALA A 311 13.87 15.15 9.74
N ALA A 312 13.57 14.99 8.45
CA ALA A 312 12.36 14.32 7.97
C ALA A 312 12.14 12.88 8.48
N PRO A 313 13.17 12.01 8.62
CA PRO A 313 12.96 10.67 9.17
C PRO A 313 12.40 10.68 10.61
N GLU A 314 12.82 11.62 11.45
CA GLU A 314 12.31 11.75 12.82
C GLU A 314 10.84 12.18 12.82
N GLN A 315 10.49 13.20 12.02
CA GLN A 315 9.11 13.66 11.85
C GLN A 315 8.20 12.55 11.29
N PHE A 316 8.73 11.68 10.44
CA PHE A 316 7.98 10.54 9.92
C PHE A 316 7.77 9.47 10.97
N LEU A 317 8.74 9.24 11.86
CA LEU A 317 8.54 8.34 13.00
C LEU A 317 7.48 8.88 13.97
N GLU A 318 7.42 10.21 14.17
CA GLU A 318 6.38 10.87 14.95
C GLU A 318 4.99 10.72 14.30
N GLU A 319 4.87 10.87 12.98
CA GLU A 319 3.65 10.58 12.23
C GLU A 319 3.17 9.14 12.42
N LEU A 320 4.08 8.18 12.47
CA LEU A 320 3.72 6.79 12.73
C LEU A 320 3.27 6.54 14.19
N GLN A 321 3.44 7.51 15.09
CA GLN A 321 2.83 7.52 16.42
C GLN A 321 1.47 8.25 16.44
N ASP A 322 1.01 8.83 15.33
CA ASP A 322 -0.33 9.36 15.18
C ASP A 322 -1.27 8.31 14.55
N PRO A 323 -2.50 8.12 15.06
CA PRO A 323 -3.46 7.21 14.45
C PRO A 323 -3.84 7.56 13.00
N ARG A 324 -3.71 8.81 12.56
CA ARG A 324 -4.31 9.33 11.31
C ARG A 324 -3.91 8.56 10.06
N TRP A 325 -2.62 8.24 9.89
CA TRP A 325 -2.15 7.50 8.72
C TRP A 325 -2.70 6.07 8.70
N GLY A 326 -2.59 5.38 9.83
CA GLY A 326 -3.09 4.02 10.00
C GLY A 326 -4.60 3.92 9.79
N GLN A 327 -5.34 4.85 10.39
CA GLN A 327 -6.79 4.95 10.28
C GLN A 327 -7.22 5.25 8.85
N PHE A 328 -6.57 6.20 8.16
CA PHE A 328 -6.82 6.47 6.75
C PHE A 328 -6.61 5.21 5.89
N SER A 329 -5.47 4.55 6.06
CA SER A 329 -5.10 3.39 5.24
C SER A 329 -6.10 2.24 5.42
N LEU A 330 -6.48 1.93 6.66
CA LEU A 330 -7.43 0.87 6.98
C LEU A 330 -8.87 1.21 6.56
N ASN A 331 -9.31 2.44 6.76
CA ASN A 331 -10.63 2.89 6.30
C ASN A 331 -10.70 2.88 4.77
N THR A 332 -9.62 3.25 4.07
CA THR A 332 -9.55 3.13 2.61
C THR A 332 -9.67 1.68 2.17
N SER A 333 -8.95 0.75 2.82
CA SER A 333 -9.08 -0.69 2.53
C SER A 333 -10.52 -1.18 2.72
N ARG A 334 -11.18 -0.82 3.82
CA ARG A 334 -12.60 -1.18 4.06
C ARG A 334 -13.53 -0.59 3.01
N TRP A 335 -13.34 0.69 2.71
CA TRP A 335 -14.13 1.42 1.73
C TRP A 335 -14.01 0.81 0.34
N LEU A 336 -12.78 0.43 -0.05
CA LEU A 336 -12.48 -0.26 -1.30
C LEU A 336 -13.08 -1.65 -1.37
N LEU A 337 -12.91 -2.46 -0.31
CA LEU A 337 -13.44 -3.82 -0.24
C LEU A 337 -14.96 -3.83 -0.38
N ALA A 338 -15.65 -2.90 0.29
CA ALA A 338 -17.10 -2.76 0.20
C ALA A 338 -17.59 -2.06 -1.07
N ARG A 339 -16.67 -1.58 -1.93
CA ARG A 339 -16.96 -0.71 -3.08
C ARG A 339 -17.93 0.42 -2.72
N SER A 340 -17.68 1.09 -1.60
CA SER A 340 -18.67 1.96 -0.94
C SER A 340 -19.08 3.16 -1.80
N TRP A 341 -18.28 3.57 -2.79
CA TRP A 341 -18.67 4.59 -3.77
C TRP A 341 -19.85 4.17 -4.65
N ALA A 342 -20.15 2.88 -4.71
CA ALA A 342 -21.21 2.32 -5.55
C ALA A 342 -22.56 2.16 -4.84
N ALA A 343 -22.58 2.09 -3.50
CA ALA A 343 -23.74 1.63 -2.73
C ALA A 343 -24.99 2.53 -2.83
N GLU A 344 -24.81 3.86 -2.91
CA GLU A 344 -25.90 4.84 -2.91
C GLU A 344 -25.96 5.66 -4.21
N ARG A 345 -25.53 5.07 -5.33
CA ARG A 345 -25.53 5.76 -6.62
C ARG A 345 -26.92 5.86 -7.23
N ASN A 346 -27.21 7.03 -7.78
CA ASN A 346 -28.34 7.23 -8.68
C ASN A 346 -28.10 6.57 -10.06
N THR A 347 -29.11 6.57 -10.92
CA THR A 347 -29.03 5.97 -12.27
C THR A 347 -27.90 6.55 -13.12
N ARG A 348 -27.60 7.86 -12.98
CA ARG A 348 -26.48 8.49 -13.70
C ARG A 348 -25.15 7.95 -13.19
N GLY A 349 -24.96 7.88 -11.88
CA GLY A 349 -23.75 7.34 -11.25
C GLY A 349 -23.51 5.88 -11.65
N ASN A 350 -24.56 5.05 -11.66
CA ASN A 350 -24.45 3.66 -12.12
C ASN A 350 -24.05 3.56 -13.60
N ARG A 351 -24.59 4.43 -14.45
CA ARG A 351 -24.17 4.49 -15.87
C ARG A 351 -22.72 4.92 -16.02
N GLN A 352 -22.26 5.88 -15.23
CA GLN A 352 -20.86 6.34 -15.25
C GLN A 352 -19.91 5.24 -14.77
N GLY A 353 -20.23 4.57 -13.65
CA GLY A 353 -19.42 3.46 -13.13
C GLY A 353 -19.29 2.27 -14.09
N ALA A 354 -20.37 1.98 -14.83
CA ALA A 354 -20.39 0.94 -15.86
C ALA A 354 -19.80 1.36 -17.21
N ALA A 355 -19.47 2.64 -17.40
CA ALA A 355 -18.91 3.12 -18.66
C ALA A 355 -17.50 2.55 -18.87
N GLN A 356 -17.23 2.09 -20.08
CA GLN A 356 -15.91 1.59 -20.46
C GLN A 356 -14.89 2.73 -20.51
N LEU A 357 -13.65 2.47 -20.09
CA LEU A 357 -12.57 3.47 -20.07
C LEU A 357 -12.38 4.16 -21.44
N ALA A 358 -12.46 3.42 -22.55
CA ALA A 358 -12.35 3.96 -23.90
C ALA A 358 -13.34 5.09 -24.20
N SER A 359 -14.51 5.05 -23.56
CA SER A 359 -15.58 6.03 -23.77
C SER A 359 -15.63 7.10 -22.68
N TRP A 360 -15.28 6.73 -21.45
CA TRP A 360 -15.39 7.58 -20.28
C TRP A 360 -14.18 8.50 -20.14
N LEU A 361 -12.97 7.93 -20.27
CA LEU A 361 -11.73 8.66 -20.00
C LEU A 361 -11.50 9.84 -20.94
N PRO A 362 -11.70 9.73 -22.28
CA PRO A 362 -11.56 10.89 -23.16
C PRO A 362 -12.50 12.05 -22.81
N ARG A 363 -13.72 11.74 -22.33
CA ARG A 363 -14.70 12.76 -21.90
C ARG A 363 -14.27 13.45 -20.61
N LEU A 364 -13.85 12.67 -19.61
CA LEU A 364 -13.28 13.25 -18.38
C LEU A 364 -12.11 14.17 -18.72
N LEU A 365 -11.16 13.69 -19.54
CA LEU A 365 -9.99 14.45 -19.93
C LEU A 365 -10.38 15.72 -20.70
N GLY A 366 -11.35 15.66 -21.62
CA GLY A 366 -11.86 16.84 -22.34
C GLY A 366 -12.52 17.88 -21.43
N GLU A 367 -13.36 17.43 -20.49
CA GLU A 367 -14.00 18.29 -19.48
C GLU A 367 -12.97 18.97 -18.57
N GLU A 368 -11.99 18.22 -18.09
CA GLU A 368 -10.90 18.75 -17.25
C GLU A 368 -9.99 19.67 -18.05
N SER A 369 -9.61 19.32 -19.28
CA SER A 369 -8.80 20.18 -20.16
C SER A 369 -9.48 21.50 -20.47
N SER A 370 -10.78 21.48 -20.76
CA SER A 370 -11.58 22.69 -21.03
C SER A 370 -11.69 23.56 -19.80
N SER A 371 -11.94 22.94 -18.64
CA SER A 371 -12.07 23.64 -17.36
C SER A 371 -10.74 24.16 -16.81
N LEU A 372 -9.60 23.64 -17.26
CA LEU A 372 -8.28 24.14 -16.90
C LEU A 372 -8.04 25.55 -17.44
N GLN A 373 -8.70 25.94 -18.53
CA GLN A 373 -8.60 27.28 -19.12
C GLN A 373 -7.14 27.76 -19.28
N LEU A 374 -6.28 26.89 -19.82
CA LEU A 374 -4.83 27.07 -19.83
C LEU A 374 -4.36 28.41 -20.43
N GLN A 375 -5.14 28.99 -21.35
CA GLN A 375 -4.88 30.32 -21.92
C GLN A 375 -4.87 31.44 -20.87
N ARG A 376 -5.70 31.36 -19.82
CA ARG A 376 -5.66 32.31 -18.70
C ARG A 376 -4.28 32.30 -18.04
N TYR A 377 -3.72 31.12 -17.81
CA TYR A 377 -2.42 30.94 -17.14
C TYR A 377 -1.21 31.23 -18.04
N GLN A 378 -1.43 31.48 -19.33
CA GLN A 378 -0.40 32.11 -20.20
C GLN A 378 -0.29 33.63 -19.95
N GLN A 379 -1.36 34.24 -19.42
CA GLN A 379 -1.44 35.67 -19.10
C GLN A 379 -1.23 35.93 -17.61
N GLN A 380 -1.66 35.00 -16.75
CA GLN A 380 -1.56 35.03 -15.28
C GLN A 380 -0.86 33.75 -14.75
N PRO A 381 0.43 33.53 -15.06
CA PRO A 381 1.17 32.35 -14.61
C PRO A 381 1.31 32.24 -13.07
N GLU A 382 1.16 33.33 -12.34
CA GLU A 382 1.17 33.38 -10.87
C GLU A 382 0.04 32.54 -10.25
N ASP A 383 -1.14 32.54 -10.88
CA ASP A 383 -2.35 31.85 -10.40
C ASP A 383 -2.36 30.35 -10.75
N LEU A 384 -1.37 29.83 -11.48
CA LEU A 384 -1.39 28.46 -12.00
C LEU A 384 -1.53 27.40 -10.89
N ALA A 385 -0.98 27.67 -9.70
CA ALA A 385 -1.06 26.78 -8.54
C ALA A 385 -2.51 26.47 -8.13
N GLU A 386 -3.46 27.38 -8.37
CA GLU A 386 -4.89 27.15 -8.09
C GLU A 386 -5.47 25.99 -8.90
N GLN A 387 -4.85 25.63 -10.04
CA GLN A 387 -5.28 24.52 -10.89
C GLN A 387 -4.53 23.21 -10.64
N LEU A 388 -3.60 23.15 -9.67
CA LEU A 388 -2.91 21.91 -9.32
C LEU A 388 -3.88 20.73 -9.12
N PRO A 389 -4.99 20.86 -8.35
CA PRO A 389 -5.92 19.75 -8.19
C PRO A 389 -6.50 19.22 -9.50
N ARG A 390 -6.62 20.08 -10.52
CA ARG A 390 -7.12 19.72 -11.84
C ARG A 390 -6.05 19.04 -12.68
N ILE A 391 -4.85 19.61 -12.71
CA ILE A 391 -3.69 19.06 -13.43
C ILE A 391 -3.40 17.65 -12.88
N GLU A 392 -3.41 17.48 -11.56
CA GLU A 392 -3.19 16.19 -10.90
C GLU A 392 -4.25 15.14 -11.25
N ARG A 393 -5.53 15.53 -11.39
CA ARG A 393 -6.59 14.60 -11.86
C ARG A 393 -6.33 14.09 -13.27
N ILE A 394 -5.89 14.97 -14.16
CA ILE A 394 -5.52 14.59 -15.54
C ILE A 394 -4.30 13.66 -15.49
N GLN A 395 -3.28 14.01 -14.71
CA GLN A 395 -2.04 13.24 -14.58
C GLN A 395 -2.30 11.83 -14.03
N ALA A 396 -3.10 11.67 -12.97
CA ALA A 396 -3.38 10.37 -12.37
C ALA A 396 -3.94 9.36 -13.38
N TRP A 397 -4.87 9.81 -14.23
CA TRP A 397 -5.41 8.94 -15.27
C TRP A 397 -4.44 8.73 -16.44
N LEU A 398 -3.70 9.75 -16.86
CA LEU A 398 -2.69 9.57 -17.91
C LEU A 398 -1.54 8.67 -17.44
N HIS A 399 -1.15 8.73 -16.18
CA HIS A 399 -0.09 7.90 -15.61
C HIS A 399 -0.42 6.41 -15.75
N HIS A 400 -1.67 6.03 -15.50
CA HIS A 400 -2.07 4.64 -15.46
C HIS A 400 -2.85 4.12 -16.68
N ALA A 401 -3.51 5.00 -17.43
CA ALA A 401 -4.50 4.61 -18.43
C ALA A 401 -4.28 5.27 -19.80
N ARG A 402 -3.22 6.05 -20.02
CA ARG A 402 -2.99 6.69 -21.34
C ARG A 402 -2.87 5.70 -22.49
N HIS A 403 -2.41 4.47 -22.24
CA HIS A 403 -2.29 3.42 -23.27
C HIS A 403 -3.63 2.90 -23.76
N VAL A 404 -4.74 3.16 -23.04
CA VAL A 404 -6.09 2.78 -23.48
C VAL A 404 -6.73 3.83 -24.38
N LEU A 405 -6.07 4.98 -24.59
CA LEU A 405 -6.58 6.09 -25.40
C LEU A 405 -6.12 5.98 -26.84
N GLU A 406 -7.05 6.04 -27.79
CA GLU A 406 -6.77 6.16 -29.21
C GLU A 406 -6.49 7.62 -29.63
N ILE A 407 -5.67 8.32 -28.85
CA ILE A 407 -5.27 9.71 -29.11
C ILE A 407 -3.75 9.75 -29.31
N PRO A 408 -3.25 10.24 -30.46
CA PRO A 408 -1.81 10.36 -30.69
C PRO A 408 -1.13 11.31 -29.70
N GLU A 409 0.16 11.09 -29.42
CA GLU A 409 1.02 11.96 -28.59
C GLU A 409 0.63 12.04 -27.09
N MET A 410 -0.06 11.03 -26.53
CA MET A 410 -0.45 11.03 -25.11
C MET A 410 0.72 10.93 -24.13
N ASP A 411 1.76 10.14 -24.42
CA ASP A 411 2.97 10.12 -23.59
C ASP A 411 3.65 11.50 -23.53
N ARG A 412 3.67 12.21 -24.67
CA ARG A 412 4.21 13.57 -24.73
C ARG A 412 3.37 14.53 -23.92
N LEU A 413 2.03 14.47 -24.05
CA LEU A 413 1.16 15.33 -23.23
C LEU A 413 1.37 15.08 -21.74
N TYR A 414 1.45 13.81 -21.32
CA TYR A 414 1.71 13.44 -19.94
C TYR A 414 3.02 14.06 -19.42
N GLY A 415 4.10 13.97 -20.22
CA GLY A 415 5.38 14.62 -19.89
C GLY A 415 5.28 16.15 -19.77
N GLU A 416 4.53 16.82 -20.64
CA GLU A 416 4.34 18.28 -20.54
C GLU A 416 3.47 18.70 -19.35
N LEU A 417 2.49 17.88 -18.96
CA LEU A 417 1.68 18.12 -17.75
C LEU A 417 2.48 17.89 -16.47
N ASN A 418 3.39 16.90 -16.45
CA ASN A 418 4.32 16.70 -15.33
C ASN A 418 5.19 17.93 -15.08
N LYS A 419 5.77 18.50 -16.13
CA LYS A 419 6.51 19.76 -16.02
C LYS A 419 5.64 20.92 -15.56
N LEU A 420 4.40 21.03 -16.08
CA LEU A 420 3.47 22.09 -15.69
C LEU A 420 3.13 22.01 -14.20
N ALA A 421 2.85 20.82 -13.69
CA ALA A 421 2.58 20.57 -12.28
C ALA A 421 3.80 20.87 -11.40
N GLN A 422 5.00 20.47 -11.83
CA GLN A 422 6.25 20.79 -11.12
C GLN A 422 6.42 22.30 -10.97
N LEU A 423 6.33 23.05 -12.08
CA LEU A 423 6.45 24.52 -12.07
C LEU A 423 5.35 25.20 -11.24
N ALA A 424 4.14 24.63 -11.21
CA ALA A 424 3.05 25.15 -10.40
C ALA A 424 3.28 24.99 -8.89
N ASN A 425 4.12 24.03 -8.47
CA ASN A 425 4.52 23.83 -7.07
C ASN A 425 5.72 24.69 -6.65
N GLU A 426 6.45 25.29 -7.60
CA GLU A 426 7.61 26.15 -7.29
C GLU A 426 7.18 27.51 -6.72
N PRO A 427 8.00 28.15 -5.86
CA PRO A 427 7.76 29.52 -5.42
C PRO A 427 7.66 30.52 -6.57
N ILE A 428 6.90 31.59 -6.37
CA ILE A 428 6.74 32.63 -7.40
C ILE A 428 8.01 33.50 -7.49
N THR A 429 8.72 33.37 -8.60
CA THR A 429 9.87 34.20 -9.00
C THR A 429 9.70 34.64 -10.46
N GLU A 430 10.41 35.67 -10.92
CA GLU A 430 10.32 36.11 -12.33
C GLU A 430 10.68 34.98 -13.32
N GLU A 431 11.72 34.20 -13.00
CA GLU A 431 12.14 33.04 -13.78
C GLU A 431 11.07 31.94 -13.80
N ALA A 432 10.48 31.62 -12.64
CA ALA A 432 9.42 30.63 -12.54
C ALA A 432 8.14 31.06 -13.28
N LEU A 433 7.78 32.34 -13.25
CA LEU A 433 6.61 32.86 -13.97
C LEU A 433 6.77 32.73 -15.49
N GLU A 434 7.95 33.06 -16.02
CA GLU A 434 8.21 32.86 -17.45
C GLU A 434 8.23 31.37 -17.81
N ALA A 435 8.84 30.52 -16.98
CA ALA A 435 8.83 29.07 -17.20
C ALA A 435 7.40 28.49 -17.18
N ARG A 436 6.56 28.87 -16.21
CA ARG A 436 5.14 28.48 -16.13
C ARG A 436 4.38 28.87 -17.38
N LYS A 437 4.56 30.11 -17.85
CA LYS A 437 3.93 30.61 -19.08
C LYS A 437 4.36 29.81 -20.31
N GLN A 438 5.66 29.59 -20.49
CA GLN A 438 6.18 28.80 -21.61
C GLN A 438 5.66 27.36 -21.57
N GLN A 439 5.58 26.76 -20.38
CA GLN A 439 5.06 25.41 -20.22
C GLN A 439 3.55 25.34 -20.48
N ALA A 440 2.78 26.35 -20.07
CA ALA A 440 1.36 26.46 -20.41
C ALA A 440 1.14 26.61 -21.93
N ILE A 441 2.03 27.32 -22.63
CA ILE A 441 2.01 27.39 -24.10
C ILE A 441 2.33 26.02 -24.70
N ALA A 442 3.33 25.31 -24.19
CA ALA A 442 3.74 23.99 -24.70
C ALA A 442 2.60 22.96 -24.57
N VAL A 443 1.94 22.89 -23.41
CA VAL A 443 0.76 22.03 -23.21
C VAL A 443 -0.38 22.45 -24.13
N TYR A 444 -0.67 23.75 -24.26
CA TYR A 444 -1.75 24.23 -25.14
C TYR A 444 -1.50 23.93 -26.63
N GLN A 445 -0.24 23.95 -27.06
CA GLN A 445 0.13 23.67 -28.45
C GLN A 445 0.17 22.18 -28.78
N ASN A 446 0.26 21.31 -27.78
CA ASN A 446 0.28 19.86 -27.92
C ASN A 446 -0.94 19.35 -28.71
N ARG A 447 -0.71 18.44 -29.67
CA ARG A 447 -1.78 17.93 -30.55
C ARG A 447 -2.84 17.15 -29.78
N ALA A 448 -2.42 16.34 -28.82
CA ALA A 448 -3.32 15.53 -28.02
C ALA A 448 -4.20 16.42 -27.13
N TRP A 449 -3.62 17.47 -26.53
CA TRP A 449 -4.39 18.49 -25.79
C TRP A 449 -5.46 19.14 -26.67
N LYS A 450 -5.11 19.54 -27.90
CA LYS A 450 -6.07 20.11 -28.87
C LYS A 450 -7.15 19.12 -29.27
N THR A 451 -6.85 17.83 -29.33
CA THR A 451 -7.85 16.78 -29.56
C THR A 451 -8.80 16.69 -28.37
N LEU A 452 -8.30 16.66 -27.14
CA LEU A 452 -9.12 16.62 -25.92
C LEU A 452 -10.06 17.82 -25.81
N LEU A 453 -9.61 19.03 -26.17
CA LEU A 453 -10.45 20.24 -26.17
C LEU A 453 -11.62 20.21 -27.18
N ARG A 454 -11.65 19.24 -28.10
CA ARG A 454 -12.70 19.09 -29.12
C ARG A 454 -13.70 17.98 -28.79
N LEU A 455 -13.43 17.18 -27.77
CA LEU A 455 -14.30 16.12 -27.25
C LEU A 455 -15.31 16.74 -26.27
#